data_AF-A0A848GZW4-F1
#
_entry.id   AF-A0A848GZW4-F1
#
_cell.length_a   1.000
_cell.length_b   1.000
_cell.length_c   1.000
_cell.angle_alpha   90.00
_cell.angle_beta   90.00
_cell.angle_gamma   90.00
#
_symmetry.space_group_name_H-M   'P 1'
#
loop_
_entity.id
_entity.type
_entity.pdbx_description
1 polymer ?
#
loop_
_entity_poly.entity_id
_entity_poly.type
_entity_poly.pdbx_seq_one_letter_code
_entity_poly.pdbx_strand_id
1 'polypeptide(L)'
;MKMKALHALLLAVAGLVTAVPAAAQAPAGPIGISPTGQPRSYAMRFQPYQLQGYGRARFGMTLDEVKAAIAADYPGASAPKEDADLVTRTRTLMVVAPTLAPGPGPATLSFVFGAQSHRLAAINVYWIAPGEATAQQREAIIAAGSQLLAGLVGSYWAPLSTARGHVLAPGVVILFASRDAAGHGIEVRLDGVPLAVQRPARDGKPRPLERMPAPPGPARLRLAISADPEHPDVFRLPAGSF
;
A
#
# COMPACT_ATOMS: atom_id res chain seq x y z
N MET A 1 -76.74 -41.14 -34.99
CA MET A 1 -77.31 -40.32 -36.07
C MET A 1 -76.64 -38.95 -36.02
N LYS A 2 -75.98 -38.56 -37.13
CA LYS A 2 -75.41 -37.25 -37.51
C LYS A 2 -74.06 -36.80 -36.90
N MET A 3 -73.08 -36.74 -37.82
CA MET A 3 -71.82 -35.99 -37.82
C MET A 3 -72.02 -34.47 -37.70
N LYS A 4 -70.99 -33.76 -37.20
CA LYS A 4 -70.24 -32.63 -37.82
C LYS A 4 -69.30 -32.05 -36.74
N ALA A 5 -67.98 -32.11 -36.93
CA ALA A 5 -67.12 -31.06 -37.52
C ALA A 5 -67.01 -29.84 -36.55
N LEU A 6 -65.89 -29.18 -36.27
CA LEU A 6 -64.63 -28.96 -36.96
C LEU A 6 -63.76 -28.09 -36.02
N HIS A 7 -62.45 -28.02 -36.29
CA HIS A 7 -61.48 -26.97 -35.93
C HIS A 7 -60.39 -27.31 -34.93
N ALA A 8 -59.22 -27.52 -35.52
CA ALA A 8 -57.90 -27.46 -34.94
C ALA A 8 -57.62 -26.11 -34.27
N LEU A 9 -56.83 -26.14 -33.19
CA LEU A 9 -55.95 -25.04 -32.84
C LEU A 9 -54.65 -25.61 -32.28
N LEU A 10 -53.64 -25.70 -33.15
CA LEU A 10 -52.23 -25.70 -32.76
C LEU A 10 -51.95 -24.40 -32.00
N LEU A 11 -51.32 -24.49 -30.82
CA LEU A 11 -50.59 -23.36 -30.27
C LEU A 11 -49.28 -23.85 -29.68
N ALA A 12 -48.21 -23.39 -30.32
CA ALA A 12 -46.82 -23.68 -30.07
C ALA A 12 -46.40 -23.14 -28.69
N VAL A 13 -45.71 -23.99 -27.92
CA VAL A 13 -45.00 -23.57 -26.71
C VAL A 13 -43.69 -22.93 -27.16
N ALA A 14 -43.68 -21.59 -27.25
CA ALA A 14 -42.47 -20.81 -27.45
C ALA A 14 -41.62 -20.85 -26.17
N GLY A 15 -40.42 -21.42 -26.27
CA GLY A 15 -39.43 -21.44 -25.20
C GLY A 15 -38.94 -20.03 -24.88
N LEU A 16 -39.14 -19.61 -23.63
CA LEU A 16 -38.51 -18.40 -23.08
C LEU A 16 -37.01 -18.64 -22.93
N VAL A 17 -36.22 -18.05 -23.82
CA VAL A 17 -34.80 -17.77 -23.59
C VAL A 17 -34.74 -16.58 -22.63
N THR A 18 -34.41 -16.82 -21.37
CA THR A 18 -34.17 -15.76 -20.39
C THR A 18 -32.81 -15.13 -20.67
N ALA A 19 -32.82 -13.95 -21.31
CA ALA A 19 -31.66 -13.10 -21.42
C ALA A 19 -31.27 -12.60 -20.02
N VAL A 20 -30.16 -13.11 -19.48
CA VAL A 20 -29.52 -12.54 -18.29
C VAL A 20 -29.00 -11.16 -18.69
N PRO A 21 -29.39 -10.06 -18.02
CA PRO A 21 -28.86 -8.77 -18.35
C PRO A 21 -27.39 -8.76 -17.93
N ALA A 22 -26.50 -8.59 -18.89
CA ALA A 22 -25.13 -8.21 -18.62
C ALA A 22 -25.16 -6.83 -17.95
N ALA A 23 -25.03 -6.81 -16.62
CA ALA A 23 -24.83 -5.56 -15.89
C ALA A 23 -23.54 -4.93 -16.42
N ALA A 24 -23.70 -3.88 -17.23
CA ALA A 24 -22.61 -3.06 -17.70
C ALA A 24 -21.85 -2.54 -16.47
N GLN A 25 -20.62 -3.00 -16.30
CA GLN A 25 -19.70 -2.44 -15.32
C GLN A 25 -19.45 -0.99 -15.72
N ALA A 26 -20.08 -0.06 -15.00
CA ALA A 26 -19.81 1.36 -15.16
C ALA A 26 -18.30 1.59 -14.93
N PRO A 27 -17.63 2.41 -15.74
CA PRO A 27 -16.23 2.73 -15.54
C PRO A 27 -16.05 3.30 -14.13
N ALA A 28 -15.09 2.75 -13.39
CA ALA A 28 -14.73 3.24 -12.07
C ALA A 28 -14.40 4.73 -12.17
N GLY A 29 -15.28 5.57 -11.64
CA GLY A 29 -15.08 7.01 -11.59
C GLY A 29 -13.78 7.37 -10.86
N PRO A 30 -13.24 8.58 -11.09
CA PRO A 30 -11.99 9.00 -10.48
C PRO A 30 -12.04 8.85 -8.96
N ILE A 31 -10.98 8.25 -8.42
CA ILE A 31 -10.75 7.99 -7.01
C ILE A 31 -10.90 9.31 -6.25
N GLY A 32 -12.05 9.53 -5.62
CA GLY A 32 -12.28 10.70 -4.78
C GLY A 32 -11.42 10.59 -3.52
N ILE A 33 -10.29 11.29 -3.49
CA ILE A 33 -9.39 11.31 -2.34
C ILE A 33 -10.07 12.10 -1.21
N SER A 34 -10.21 11.52 -0.02
CA SER A 34 -10.64 12.23 1.17
C SER A 34 -9.54 13.18 1.65
N PRO A 35 -9.86 14.17 2.50
CA PRO A 35 -8.89 15.17 2.95
C PRO A 35 -7.65 14.61 3.71
N THR A 36 -7.62 13.31 4.02
CA THR A 36 -6.47 12.59 4.62
C THR A 36 -5.70 11.71 3.62
N GLY A 37 -5.95 11.82 2.32
CA GLY A 37 -5.31 10.96 1.32
C GLY A 37 -5.96 9.57 1.19
N GLN A 38 -7.07 9.30 1.89
CA GLN A 38 -7.80 8.03 1.78
C GLN A 38 -8.83 8.11 0.67
N PRO A 39 -8.83 7.24 -0.34
CA PRO A 39 -9.95 7.16 -1.25
C PRO A 39 -11.29 6.88 -0.58
N ARG A 40 -12.36 7.47 -1.15
CA ARG A 40 -13.75 7.37 -0.69
C ARG A 40 -14.43 6.05 -1.08
N SER A 41 -13.90 5.35 -2.07
CA SER A 41 -14.38 4.04 -2.50
C SER A 41 -13.22 3.24 -3.09
N TYR A 42 -13.33 1.92 -3.02
CA TYR A 42 -12.37 0.99 -3.57
C TYR A 42 -13.08 -0.25 -4.09
N ALA A 43 -12.57 -0.82 -5.18
CA ALA A 43 -13.00 -2.12 -5.65
C ALA A 43 -12.46 -3.21 -4.71
N MET A 44 -13.37 -3.90 -4.03
CA MET A 44 -13.03 -5.05 -3.19
C MET A 44 -12.80 -6.27 -4.08
N ARG A 45 -11.62 -6.88 -3.94
CA ARG A 45 -11.22 -8.11 -4.65
C ARG A 45 -11.47 -9.35 -3.81
N PHE A 46 -11.60 -9.19 -2.48
CA PHE A 46 -11.86 -10.26 -1.51
C PHE A 46 -10.87 -11.44 -1.56
N GLN A 47 -9.69 -11.23 -2.13
CA GLN A 47 -8.61 -12.21 -2.12
C GLN A 47 -7.65 -11.90 -0.96
N PRO A 48 -7.16 -12.92 -0.22
CA PRO A 48 -6.11 -12.73 0.77
C PRO A 48 -4.90 -12.04 0.14
N TYR A 49 -4.44 -10.95 0.76
CA TYR A 49 -3.15 -10.37 0.40
C TYR A 49 -2.05 -11.26 0.97
N GLN A 50 -1.04 -11.57 0.15
CA GLN A 50 0.16 -12.27 0.59
C GLN A 50 1.37 -11.39 0.36
N LEU A 51 2.00 -10.97 1.45
CA LEU A 51 3.19 -10.14 1.39
C LEU A 51 4.40 -11.06 1.43
N GLN A 52 5.19 -11.14 0.37
CA GLN A 52 6.36 -12.03 0.34
C GLN A 52 7.68 -11.27 0.20
N GLY A 53 7.61 -9.95 -0.05
CA GLY A 53 8.74 -9.09 -0.37
C GLY A 53 8.35 -8.01 -1.38
N TYR A 54 9.32 -7.50 -2.14
CA TYR A 54 9.14 -6.42 -3.12
C TYR A 54 9.83 -6.78 -4.44
N GLY A 55 9.15 -6.57 -5.57
CA GLY A 55 9.68 -6.97 -6.89
C GLY A 55 9.91 -8.48 -6.94
N ARG A 56 11.14 -8.91 -7.21
CA ARG A 56 11.65 -10.29 -7.11
C ARG A 56 12.34 -10.60 -5.79
N ALA A 57 12.69 -9.60 -5.00
CA ALA A 57 13.27 -9.81 -3.68
C ALA A 57 12.20 -10.41 -2.73
N ARG A 58 12.54 -11.49 -2.04
CA ARG A 58 11.65 -12.21 -1.12
C ARG A 58 12.27 -12.29 0.27
N PHE A 59 11.44 -12.28 1.31
CA PHE A 59 11.90 -12.53 2.67
C PHE A 59 12.67 -13.86 2.73
N GLY A 60 13.73 -13.92 3.54
CA GLY A 60 14.57 -15.12 3.63
C GLY A 60 15.74 -15.17 2.64
N MET A 61 15.75 -14.33 1.59
CA MET A 61 16.88 -14.26 0.65
C MET A 61 18.16 -13.78 1.33
N THR A 62 19.29 -14.31 0.87
CA THR A 62 20.65 -13.81 1.18
C THR A 62 20.93 -12.46 0.50
N LEU A 63 21.99 -11.80 0.93
CA LEU A 63 22.48 -10.57 0.30
C LEU A 63 22.73 -10.72 -1.21
N ASP A 64 23.36 -11.82 -1.63
CA ASP A 64 23.72 -12.04 -3.02
C ASP A 64 22.49 -12.35 -3.89
N GLU A 65 21.52 -13.11 -3.37
CA GLU A 65 20.24 -13.33 -4.04
C GLU A 65 19.46 -12.01 -4.21
N VAL A 66 19.49 -11.13 -3.20
CA VAL A 66 18.86 -9.80 -3.30
C VAL A 66 19.59 -8.92 -4.32
N LYS A 67 20.92 -8.93 -4.38
CA LYS A 67 21.69 -8.21 -5.42
C LYS A 67 21.30 -8.69 -6.82
N ALA A 68 21.17 -10.00 -7.02
CA ALA A 68 20.72 -10.56 -8.30
C ALA A 68 19.27 -10.15 -8.64
N ALA A 69 18.37 -10.15 -7.66
CA ALA A 69 17.00 -9.68 -7.84
C ALA A 69 16.93 -8.19 -8.22
N ILE A 70 17.72 -7.33 -7.56
CA ILE A 70 17.82 -5.90 -7.85
C ILE A 70 18.31 -5.67 -9.28
N ALA A 71 19.35 -6.38 -9.71
CA ALA A 71 19.90 -6.26 -11.06
C ALA A 71 18.85 -6.62 -12.14
N ALA A 72 17.99 -7.61 -11.86
CA ALA A 72 16.93 -8.02 -12.77
C ALA A 72 15.73 -7.06 -12.79
N ASP A 73 15.36 -6.48 -11.64
CA ASP A 73 14.20 -5.60 -11.53
C ASP A 73 14.51 -4.14 -11.91
N TYR A 74 15.75 -3.70 -11.69
CA TYR A 74 16.16 -2.30 -11.82
C TYR A 74 17.49 -2.16 -12.57
N PRO A 75 17.54 -2.48 -13.88
CA PRO A 75 18.79 -2.48 -14.66
C PRO A 75 19.46 -1.10 -14.80
N GLY A 76 18.76 0.01 -14.50
CA GLY A 76 19.30 1.37 -14.50
C GLY A 76 19.56 1.96 -13.11
N ALA A 77 19.52 1.13 -12.06
CA ALA A 77 19.71 1.62 -10.70
C ALA A 77 21.19 1.93 -10.39
N SER A 78 21.41 2.69 -9.32
CA SER A 78 22.77 2.95 -8.83
C SER A 78 23.48 1.66 -8.43
N ALA A 79 24.81 1.70 -8.32
CA ALA A 79 25.55 0.64 -7.65
C ALA A 79 24.98 0.40 -6.23
N PRO A 80 24.74 -0.86 -5.82
CA PRO A 80 24.29 -1.16 -4.47
C PRO A 80 25.33 -0.74 -3.44
N LYS A 81 24.87 -0.07 -2.38
CA LYS A 81 25.71 0.37 -1.25
C LYS A 81 25.34 -0.45 -0.02
N GLU A 82 26.33 -1.07 0.59
CA GLU A 82 26.15 -1.78 1.86
C GLU A 82 26.46 -0.87 3.03
N ASP A 83 25.66 -1.00 4.08
CA ASP A 83 25.86 -0.34 5.36
C ASP A 83 25.57 -1.34 6.49
N ALA A 84 26.12 -1.08 7.68
CA ALA A 84 25.92 -1.90 8.86
C ALA A 84 25.49 -1.01 10.03
N ASP A 85 24.34 -1.32 10.61
CA ASP A 85 23.93 -0.71 11.85
C ASP A 85 24.54 -1.50 13.01
N LEU A 86 25.52 -0.91 13.69
CA LEU A 86 26.24 -1.55 14.79
C LEU A 86 25.36 -1.74 16.05
N VAL A 87 24.31 -0.94 16.21
CA VAL A 87 23.40 -1.00 17.36
C VAL A 87 22.43 -2.16 17.18
N THR A 88 21.74 -2.20 16.04
CA THR A 88 20.79 -3.29 15.74
C THR A 88 21.48 -4.54 15.20
N ARG A 89 22.78 -4.45 14.88
CA ARG A 89 23.59 -5.47 14.22
C ARG A 89 22.99 -5.96 12.90
N THR A 90 22.19 -5.12 12.24
CA THR A 90 21.62 -5.42 10.93
C THR A 90 22.55 -4.94 9.82
N ARG A 91 22.40 -5.54 8.64
CA ARG A 91 23.04 -5.03 7.42
C ARG A 91 21.97 -4.44 6.53
N THR A 92 22.32 -3.38 5.82
CA THR A 92 21.42 -2.74 4.86
C THR A 92 22.08 -2.70 3.49
N LEU A 93 21.35 -3.08 2.46
CA LEU A 93 21.71 -2.84 1.07
C LEU A 93 20.82 -1.72 0.53
N MET A 94 21.41 -0.62 0.11
CA MET A 94 20.72 0.54 -0.44
C MET A 94 21.00 0.68 -1.93
N VAL A 95 19.95 1.00 -2.68
CA VAL A 95 20.04 1.27 -4.12
C VAL A 95 19.07 2.39 -4.49
N VAL A 96 19.46 3.22 -5.45
CA VAL A 96 18.61 4.28 -5.99
C VAL A 96 18.14 3.87 -7.38
N ALA A 97 16.84 3.68 -7.54
CA ALA A 97 16.21 3.53 -8.84
C ALA A 97 15.88 4.92 -9.39
N PRO A 98 16.31 5.29 -10.61
CA PRO A 98 16.10 6.64 -11.17
C PRO A 98 14.62 6.96 -11.38
N THR A 99 13.82 5.94 -11.67
CA THR A 99 12.36 6.05 -11.80
C THR A 99 11.73 4.80 -11.21
N LEU A 100 10.75 4.96 -10.32
CA LEU A 100 9.98 3.86 -9.78
C LEU A 100 8.54 4.30 -9.52
N ALA A 101 7.58 3.65 -10.19
CA ALA A 101 6.17 3.92 -9.96
C ALA A 101 5.76 3.50 -8.53
N PRO A 102 4.77 4.16 -7.91
CA PRO A 102 4.00 5.30 -8.43
C PRO A 102 4.59 6.68 -8.09
N GLY A 103 5.71 6.74 -7.36
CA GLY A 103 6.23 8.00 -6.84
C GLY A 103 6.88 8.91 -7.88
N PRO A 104 6.95 10.22 -7.60
CA PRO A 104 7.61 11.17 -8.48
C PRO A 104 9.13 11.02 -8.38
N GLY A 105 9.78 10.80 -9.52
CA GLY A 105 11.24 10.79 -9.63
C GLY A 105 11.93 9.56 -9.02
N PRO A 106 13.18 9.71 -8.53
CA PRO A 106 13.97 8.60 -8.05
C PRO A 106 13.45 8.04 -6.73
N ALA A 107 13.57 6.73 -6.57
CA ALA A 107 13.25 6.03 -5.34
C ALA A 107 14.49 5.41 -4.73
N THR A 108 14.64 5.54 -3.41
CA THR A 108 15.66 4.82 -2.66
C THR A 108 15.03 3.55 -2.10
N LEU A 109 15.57 2.39 -2.49
CA LEU A 109 15.22 1.10 -1.92
C LEU A 109 16.29 0.72 -0.90
N SER A 110 15.85 0.30 0.29
CA SER A 110 16.67 -0.15 1.40
C SER A 110 16.21 -1.54 1.81
N PHE A 111 17.09 -2.53 1.64
CA PHE A 111 16.87 -3.92 1.99
C PHE A 111 17.63 -4.22 3.28
N VAL A 112 16.92 -4.57 4.35
CA VAL A 112 17.48 -4.78 5.69
C VAL A 112 17.55 -6.28 5.97
N PHE A 113 18.74 -6.74 6.32
CA PHE A 113 19.05 -8.11 6.65
C PHE A 113 19.13 -8.27 8.16
N GLY A 114 18.46 -9.32 8.65
CA GLY A 114 18.36 -9.62 10.07
C GLY A 114 19.70 -9.86 10.73
N ALA A 115 19.80 -9.52 12.02
CA ALA A 115 21.03 -9.61 12.78
C ALA A 115 21.48 -11.06 13.02
N GLN A 116 20.51 -11.96 13.26
CA GLN A 116 20.78 -13.38 13.54
C GLN A 116 20.67 -14.23 12.28
N SER A 117 19.61 -14.03 11.48
CA SER A 117 19.36 -14.85 10.29
C SER A 117 20.28 -14.50 9.12
N HIS A 118 20.80 -13.26 9.08
CA HIS A 118 21.46 -12.69 7.91
C HIS A 118 20.62 -12.76 6.62
N ARG A 119 19.30 -12.90 6.76
CA ARG A 119 18.35 -12.97 5.66
C ARG A 119 17.56 -11.68 5.54
N LEU A 120 17.04 -11.42 4.34
CA LEU A 120 16.19 -10.27 4.08
C LEU A 120 14.96 -10.32 5.00
N ALA A 121 14.84 -9.33 5.88
CA ALA A 121 13.81 -9.24 6.90
C ALA A 121 12.89 -8.03 6.70
N ALA A 122 13.38 -6.94 6.11
CA ALA A 122 12.56 -5.78 5.81
C ALA A 122 13.02 -5.06 4.53
N ILE A 123 12.09 -4.37 3.89
CA ILE A 123 12.35 -3.54 2.71
C ILE A 123 11.65 -2.21 2.91
N ASN A 124 12.37 -1.13 2.66
CA ASN A 124 11.83 0.23 2.68
C ASN A 124 12.04 0.87 1.31
N VAL A 125 10.98 1.46 0.76
CA VAL A 125 11.04 2.26 -0.47
C VAL A 125 10.67 3.69 -0.12
N TYR A 126 11.53 4.62 -0.50
CA TYR A 126 11.38 6.05 -0.24
C TYR A 126 11.34 6.82 -1.55
N TRP A 127 10.29 7.63 -1.72
CA TRP A 127 10.27 8.71 -2.71
C TRP A 127 10.34 10.03 -1.94
N ILE A 128 11.30 10.87 -2.29
CA ILE A 128 11.62 12.07 -1.53
C ILE A 128 11.63 13.27 -2.49
N ALA A 129 10.82 14.28 -2.19
CA ALA A 129 11.02 15.63 -2.68
C ALA A 129 11.98 16.35 -1.71
N PRO A 130 13.26 16.56 -2.09
CA PRO A 130 14.27 17.09 -1.19
C PRO A 130 14.12 18.59 -0.96
N GLY A 131 14.81 19.13 0.06
CA GLY A 131 14.82 20.56 0.36
C GLY A 131 13.45 21.09 0.77
N GLU A 132 13.17 22.36 0.47
CA GLU A 132 11.84 22.97 0.66
C GLU A 132 10.89 22.54 -0.44
N ALA A 133 10.15 21.45 -0.22
CA ALA A 133 9.26 20.90 -1.24
C ALA A 133 8.11 21.86 -1.58
N THR A 134 7.90 22.12 -2.87
CA THR A 134 6.82 22.97 -3.38
C THR A 134 5.44 22.30 -3.20
N ALA A 135 4.37 23.09 -3.30
CA ALA A 135 3.00 22.54 -3.24
C ALA A 135 2.78 21.43 -4.28
N GLN A 136 3.24 21.65 -5.53
CA GLN A 136 3.13 20.67 -6.61
C GLN A 136 3.89 19.37 -6.31
N GLN A 137 5.09 19.46 -5.72
CA GLN A 137 5.86 18.27 -5.32
C GLN A 137 5.15 17.49 -4.20
N ARG A 138 4.58 18.19 -3.22
CA ARG A 138 3.80 17.55 -2.14
C ARG A 138 2.54 16.88 -2.69
N GLU A 139 1.84 17.52 -3.61
CA GLU A 139 0.68 16.93 -4.30
C GLU A 139 1.06 15.66 -5.07
N ALA A 140 2.19 15.66 -5.80
CA ALA A 140 2.67 14.47 -6.51
C ALA A 140 2.98 13.31 -5.54
N ILE A 141 3.59 13.61 -4.39
CA ILE A 141 3.86 12.63 -3.32
C ILE A 141 2.56 12.07 -2.72
N ILE A 142 1.56 12.93 -2.46
CA ILE A 142 0.22 12.51 -1.96
C ILE A 142 -0.48 11.62 -2.99
N ALA A 143 -0.43 12.00 -4.27
CA ALA A 143 -1.04 11.24 -5.37
C ALA A 143 -0.42 9.84 -5.48
N ALA A 144 0.91 9.74 -5.40
CA ALA A 144 1.61 8.45 -5.40
C ALA A 144 1.22 7.57 -4.20
N GLY A 145 1.11 8.16 -3.00
CA GLY A 145 0.63 7.44 -1.81
C GLY A 145 -0.79 6.93 -1.97
N SER A 146 -1.67 7.72 -2.60
CA SER A 146 -3.06 7.33 -2.89
C SER A 146 -3.12 6.18 -3.91
N GLN A 147 -2.22 6.15 -4.90
CA GLN A 147 -2.10 5.06 -5.86
C GLN A 147 -1.61 3.76 -5.21
N LEU A 148 -0.60 3.83 -4.32
CA LEU A 148 -0.20 2.66 -3.52
C LEU A 148 -1.38 2.13 -2.70
N LEU A 149 -2.09 3.03 -2.02
CA LEU A 149 -3.22 2.68 -1.17
C LEU A 149 -4.31 1.95 -1.95
N ALA A 150 -4.66 2.43 -3.14
CA ALA A 150 -5.65 1.81 -4.01
C ALA A 150 -5.32 0.35 -4.37
N GLY A 151 -4.05 -0.02 -4.41
CA GLY A 151 -3.61 -1.40 -4.65
C GLY A 151 -3.73 -2.33 -3.44
N LEU A 152 -3.79 -1.79 -2.21
CA LEU A 152 -3.70 -2.57 -0.96
C LEU A 152 -5.06 -2.82 -0.30
N VAL A 153 -5.86 -1.76 -0.21
CA VAL A 153 -7.17 -1.72 0.46
C VAL A 153 -8.25 -2.66 -0.08
N GLY A 154 -8.14 -3.09 -1.34
CA GLY A 154 -9.12 -3.98 -1.97
C GLY A 154 -8.95 -5.46 -1.59
N SER A 155 -7.86 -5.81 -0.92
CA SER A 155 -7.54 -7.18 -0.55
C SER A 155 -7.95 -7.50 0.89
N TYR A 156 -8.05 -8.79 1.21
CA TYR A 156 -8.31 -9.27 2.56
C TYR A 156 -7.01 -9.34 3.35
N TRP A 157 -6.98 -8.67 4.50
CA TRP A 157 -5.86 -8.64 5.43
C TRP A 157 -6.23 -9.38 6.72
N ALA A 158 -5.26 -9.64 7.59
CA ALA A 158 -5.53 -10.26 8.88
C ALA A 158 -6.56 -9.42 9.68
N PRO A 159 -7.56 -10.04 10.33
CA PRO A 159 -8.56 -9.33 11.10
C PRO A 159 -7.94 -8.39 12.14
N LEU A 160 -8.53 -7.20 12.32
CA LEU A 160 -8.10 -6.20 13.30
C LEU A 160 -6.64 -5.72 13.16
N SER A 161 -5.97 -6.02 12.05
CA SER A 161 -4.60 -5.56 11.80
C SER A 161 -4.51 -4.25 11.03
N THR A 162 -5.59 -3.82 10.38
CA THR A 162 -5.58 -2.66 9.48
C THR A 162 -5.79 -1.34 10.22
N ALA A 163 -4.83 -0.43 10.06
CA ALA A 163 -4.86 0.95 10.52
C ALA A 163 -4.85 1.90 9.30
N ARG A 164 -5.68 2.96 9.30
CA ARG A 164 -5.79 3.92 8.18
C ARG A 164 -5.99 5.35 8.64
N GLY A 165 -5.32 6.29 7.98
CA GLY A 165 -5.49 7.73 8.23
C GLY A 165 -5.04 8.18 9.62
N HIS A 166 -4.09 7.47 10.24
CA HIS A 166 -3.58 7.82 11.56
C HIS A 166 -2.54 8.93 11.43
N VAL A 167 -2.85 10.11 11.99
CA VAL A 167 -1.92 11.23 12.07
C VAL A 167 -0.97 11.01 13.24
N LEU A 168 0.33 10.95 12.97
CA LEU A 168 1.36 10.73 14.01
C LEU A 168 1.91 12.06 14.54
N ALA A 169 2.05 13.04 13.67
CA ALA A 169 2.60 14.36 13.96
C ALA A 169 2.10 15.37 12.90
N PRO A 170 2.30 16.68 13.08
CA PRO A 170 2.02 17.66 12.03
C PRO A 170 2.71 17.28 10.71
N GLY A 171 1.91 17.12 9.66
CA GLY A 171 2.39 16.74 8.34
C GLY A 171 2.81 15.28 8.17
N VAL A 172 2.57 14.41 9.17
CA VAL A 172 2.89 12.98 9.13
C VAL A 172 1.63 12.14 9.31
N VAL A 173 1.35 11.27 8.34
CA VAL A 173 0.17 10.40 8.37
C VAL A 173 0.50 9.00 7.86
N ILE A 174 0.09 7.98 8.62
CA ILE A 174 0.00 6.60 8.14
C ILE A 174 -1.24 6.51 7.26
N LEU A 175 -1.02 6.36 5.95
CA LEU A 175 -2.10 6.11 5.01
C LEU A 175 -2.67 4.71 5.22
N PHE A 176 -1.81 3.72 5.42
CA PHE A 176 -2.23 2.34 5.61
C PHE A 176 -1.15 1.59 6.34
N ALA A 177 -1.55 0.81 7.34
CA ALA A 177 -0.71 -0.24 7.89
C ALA A 177 -1.57 -1.49 8.10
N SER A 178 -1.01 -2.66 7.84
CA SER A 178 -1.74 -3.92 7.97
C SER A 178 -0.80 -5.10 8.08
N ARG A 179 -1.36 -6.28 8.39
CA ARG A 179 -0.64 -7.56 8.35
C ARG A 179 -1.36 -8.56 7.47
N ASP A 180 -0.61 -9.38 6.77
CA ASP A 180 -1.17 -10.55 6.10
C ASP A 180 -1.42 -11.70 7.09
N ALA A 181 -1.97 -12.82 6.60
CA ALA A 181 -2.27 -13.99 7.43
C ALA A 181 -1.01 -14.69 7.98
N ALA A 182 0.17 -14.45 7.39
CA ALA A 182 1.46 -14.97 7.86
C ALA A 182 2.11 -14.04 8.89
N GLY A 183 1.48 -12.90 9.20
CA GLY A 183 2.01 -11.90 10.14
C GLY A 183 2.95 -10.89 9.51
N HIS A 184 3.21 -10.97 8.21
CA HIS A 184 4.08 -10.04 7.51
C HIS A 184 3.42 -8.65 7.46
N GLY A 185 4.19 -7.61 7.78
CA GLY A 185 3.68 -6.25 7.94
C GLY A 185 3.94 -5.36 6.74
N ILE A 186 2.98 -4.48 6.43
CA ILE A 186 3.11 -3.38 5.48
C ILE A 186 2.71 -2.05 6.13
N GLU A 187 3.43 -0.97 5.80
CA GLU A 187 3.10 0.41 6.15
C GLU A 187 3.30 1.31 4.93
N VAL A 188 2.34 2.18 4.66
CA VAL A 188 2.42 3.30 3.71
C VAL A 188 2.24 4.58 4.50
N ARG A 189 3.25 5.46 4.44
CA ARG A 189 3.29 6.69 5.22
C ARG A 189 3.69 7.88 4.38
N LEU A 190 3.05 9.02 4.65
CA LEU A 190 3.46 10.32 4.15
C LEU A 190 4.08 11.14 5.27
N ASP A 191 5.19 11.81 4.96
CA ASP A 191 5.86 12.78 5.83
C ASP A 191 6.00 14.12 5.10
N GLY A 192 5.84 15.24 5.80
CA GLY A 192 5.97 16.58 5.22
C GLY A 192 4.88 16.91 4.19
N VAL A 193 3.62 16.59 4.46
CA VAL A 193 2.51 16.93 3.56
C VAL A 193 1.47 17.78 4.29
N PRO A 194 0.68 18.64 3.61
CA PRO A 194 -0.46 19.27 4.25
C PRO A 194 -1.48 18.20 4.66
N LEU A 195 -2.15 18.40 5.79
CA LEU A 195 -3.18 17.49 6.30
C LEU A 195 -4.50 18.23 6.46
N ALA A 196 -5.61 17.52 6.26
CA ALA A 196 -6.92 18.02 6.62
C ALA A 196 -7.65 16.98 7.46
N VAL A 197 -7.86 17.30 8.73
CA VAL A 197 -8.36 16.38 9.76
C VAL A 197 -9.78 16.75 10.14
N GLN A 198 -10.68 15.78 10.01
CA GLN A 198 -12.02 15.90 10.59
C GLN A 198 -12.04 15.12 11.90
N ARG A 199 -12.15 15.85 13.02
CA ARG A 199 -12.21 15.21 14.33
C ARG A 199 -13.64 14.74 14.64
N PRO A 200 -13.80 13.70 15.47
CA PRO A 200 -15.12 13.27 15.93
C PRO A 200 -15.90 14.44 16.54
N ALA A 201 -17.22 14.39 16.33
CA ALA A 201 -18.14 15.33 16.95
C ALA A 201 -17.97 15.29 18.47
N ARG A 202 -17.88 16.47 19.08
CA ARG A 202 -18.12 16.64 20.51
C ARG A 202 -19.53 17.20 20.63
N ASP A 203 -20.35 16.61 21.49
CA ASP A 203 -21.73 17.09 21.75
C ASP A 203 -22.67 16.98 20.54
N GLY A 204 -22.47 15.98 19.67
CA GLY A 204 -23.34 15.70 18.51
C GLY A 204 -23.20 16.68 17.33
N LYS A 205 -22.34 17.70 17.43
CA LYS A 205 -22.10 18.67 16.35
C LYS A 205 -20.85 18.30 15.55
N PRO A 206 -20.94 18.17 14.20
CA PRO A 206 -19.76 17.96 13.36
C PRO A 206 -18.75 19.08 13.57
N ARG A 207 -17.49 18.72 13.80
CA ARG A 207 -16.42 19.72 13.87
C ARG A 207 -16.01 20.16 12.46
N PRO A 208 -15.63 21.44 12.28
CA PRO A 208 -15.08 21.91 11.02
C PRO A 208 -13.79 21.16 10.69
N LEU A 209 -13.53 21.04 9.39
CA LEU A 209 -12.30 20.44 8.88
C LEU A 209 -11.10 21.29 9.31
N GLU A 210 -10.21 20.72 10.10
CA GLU A 210 -8.97 21.37 10.54
C GLU A 210 -7.92 21.19 9.44
N ARG A 211 -7.50 22.30 8.80
CA ARG A 211 -6.43 22.28 7.80
C ARG A 211 -5.10 22.61 8.47
N MET A 212 -4.16 21.69 8.36
CA MET A 212 -2.80 21.82 8.85
C MET A 212 -1.88 22.03 7.64
N PRO A 213 -1.18 23.18 7.55
CA PRO A 213 -0.22 23.39 6.47
C PRO A 213 0.94 22.39 6.58
N ALA A 214 1.63 22.17 5.46
CA ALA A 214 2.84 21.36 5.47
C ALA A 214 3.94 22.05 6.28
N PRO A 215 4.71 21.31 7.09
CA PRO A 215 5.91 21.86 7.72
C PRO A 215 6.97 22.21 6.66
N PRO A 216 7.91 23.11 6.97
CA PRO A 216 9.07 23.36 6.12
C PRO A 216 9.90 22.09 5.94
N GLY A 217 10.67 22.05 4.86
CA GLY A 217 11.55 20.95 4.51
C GLY A 217 10.89 19.90 3.58
N PRO A 218 11.46 18.69 3.54
CA PRO A 218 11.18 17.73 2.48
C PRO A 218 9.81 17.08 2.63
N ALA A 219 9.30 16.56 1.52
CA ALA A 219 8.13 15.69 1.52
C ALA A 219 8.53 14.26 1.14
N ARG A 220 7.96 13.26 1.80
CA ARG A 220 8.35 11.86 1.62
C ARG A 220 7.14 10.95 1.56
N LEU A 221 7.22 9.96 0.67
CA LEU A 221 6.39 8.77 0.70
C LEU A 221 7.28 7.59 1.09
N ARG A 222 6.88 6.85 2.11
CA ARG A 222 7.52 5.60 2.53
C ARG A 222 6.56 4.44 2.33
N LEU A 223 7.05 3.39 1.69
CA LEU A 223 6.50 2.05 1.77
C LEU A 223 7.48 1.20 2.59
N ALA A 224 7.03 0.66 3.72
CA ALA A 224 7.79 -0.28 4.52
C ALA A 224 7.10 -1.64 4.49
N ILE A 225 7.86 -2.70 4.27
CA ILE A 225 7.39 -4.08 4.36
C ILE A 225 8.36 -4.89 5.21
N SER A 226 7.84 -5.83 5.99
CA SER A 226 8.64 -6.60 6.95
C SER A 226 8.11 -8.03 7.09
N ALA A 227 9.04 -8.96 7.28
CA ALA A 227 8.74 -10.36 7.57
C ALA A 227 8.06 -10.49 8.94
N ASP A 228 8.60 -9.88 9.98
CA ASP A 228 7.98 -9.91 11.31
C ASP A 228 8.12 -8.53 11.98
N PRO A 229 7.09 -7.66 11.88
CA PRO A 229 7.10 -6.36 12.54
C PRO A 229 6.99 -6.45 14.07
N GLU A 230 6.47 -7.53 14.64
CA GLU A 230 6.32 -7.69 16.10
C GLU A 230 7.60 -8.22 16.74
N HIS A 231 8.31 -9.10 16.05
CA HIS A 231 9.59 -9.66 16.47
C HIS A 231 10.67 -9.42 15.40
N PRO A 232 11.07 -8.17 15.13
CA PRO A 232 12.13 -7.88 14.18
C PRO A 232 13.44 -8.57 14.59
N ASP A 233 14.11 -9.17 13.61
CA ASP A 233 15.44 -9.80 13.74
C ASP A 233 16.53 -8.72 13.87
N VAL A 234 16.56 -8.11 15.05
CA VAL A 234 17.53 -7.11 15.47
C VAL A 234 18.16 -7.54 16.78
N PHE A 235 19.41 -7.15 17.00
CA PHE A 235 20.04 -7.30 18.30
C PHE A 235 19.31 -6.44 19.34
N ARG A 236 18.87 -7.07 20.43
CA ARG A 236 18.26 -6.41 21.59
C ARG A 236 19.14 -6.66 22.81
N LEU A 237 19.38 -5.61 23.60
CA LEU A 237 20.03 -5.78 24.89
C LEU A 237 19.05 -6.50 25.83
N PRO A 238 19.51 -7.52 26.59
CA PRO A 238 18.69 -8.14 27.61
C PRO A 238 18.18 -7.11 28.63
N ALA A 239 16.98 -7.33 29.16
CA ALA A 239 16.49 -6.50 30.27
C ALA A 239 17.43 -6.66 31.47
N GLY A 240 17.82 -5.53 32.10
CA GLY A 240 18.75 -5.53 33.25
C GLY A 240 20.24 -5.49 32.89
N SER A 241 20.60 -5.11 31.66
CA SER A 241 22.00 -4.99 31.21
C SER A 241 22.69 -3.67 31.62
N PHE A 242 22.08 -2.89 32.52
CA PHE A 242 22.62 -1.64 33.07
C PHE A 242 22.41 -1.61 34.58
#